data_AF-A0A7W1IRY6-F1
#
_entry.id   AF-A0A7W1IRY6-F1
#
_cell.length_a   1.000
_cell.length_b   1.000
_cell.length_c   1.000
_cell.angle_alpha   90.00
_cell.angle_beta   90.00
_cell.angle_gamma   90.00
#
_symmetry.space_group_name_H-M   'P 1'
#
loop_
_entity.id
_entity.type
_entity.pdbx_description
1 polymer ?
#
loop_
_entity_poly.entity_id
_entity_poly.type
_entity_poly.pdbx_seq_one_letter_code
_entity_poly.pdbx_strand_id
1 'polypeptide(L)' 'MTERIDIGAALREVDELNEVCWALREGYLREHPDAEPNVVERLYVEAALTVRQRTGADETSYLGVLPRSLRERLAHG' A
#
# COMPACT_ATOMS: atom_id res chain seq x y z
N MET A 1 -12.89 -36.21 11.59
CA MET A 1 -13.17 -35.61 10.28
C MET A 1 -12.27 -34.40 10.14
N THR A 2 -11.27 -34.45 9.26
CA THR A 2 -10.41 -33.29 9.00
C THR A 2 -11.16 -32.42 8.00
N GLU A 3 -11.66 -31.28 8.45
CA GLU A 3 -12.28 -30.28 7.58
C GLU A 3 -11.23 -29.82 6.57
N ARG A 4 -11.46 -30.07 5.28
CA ARG A 4 -10.57 -29.58 4.23
C ARG A 4 -10.81 -28.08 4.11
N ILE A 5 -9.87 -27.29 4.60
CA ILE A 5 -9.85 -25.84 4.43
C ILE A 5 -9.73 -25.56 2.92
N ASP A 6 -10.71 -24.84 2.38
CA ASP A 6 -10.60 -24.26 1.04
C ASP A 6 -9.73 -23.00 1.13
N ILE A 7 -8.45 -23.16 0.81
CA ILE A 7 -7.47 -22.08 0.81
C ILE A 7 -7.89 -20.96 -0.15
N GLY A 8 -8.54 -21.29 -1.28
CA GLY A 8 -8.96 -20.29 -2.26
C GLY A 8 -10.13 -19.43 -1.76
N ALA A 9 -11.02 -19.99 -0.93
CA ALA A 9 -12.05 -19.21 -0.25
C ALA A 9 -11.43 -18.29 0.82
N ALA A 10 -10.52 -18.82 1.65
CA ALA A 10 -9.86 -18.05 2.70
C ALA A 10 -9.02 -16.89 2.14
N LEU A 11 -8.32 -17.09 1.02
CA LEU A 11 -7.55 -16.02 0.38
C LEU A 11 -8.45 -14.89 -0.13
N ARG A 12 -9.62 -15.22 -0.70
CA ARG A 12 -10.58 -14.18 -1.15
C ARG A 12 -11.11 -13.34 0.01
N GLU A 13 -11.42 -13.96 1.15
CA GLU A 13 -11.86 -13.23 2.35
C GLU A 13 -10.75 -12.28 2.87
N VAL A 14 -9.48 -12.70 2.78
CA VAL A 14 -8.34 -11.85 3.13
C VAL A 14 -8.19 -10.69 2.15
N ASP A 15 -8.37 -10.93 0.85
CA ASP A 15 -8.33 -9.88 -0.17
C ASP A 15 -9.43 -8.83 0.05
N GLU A 16 -10.66 -9.27 0.31
CA GLU A 16 -11.79 -8.38 0.64
C GLU A 16 -11.51 -7.55 1.90
N LEU A 17 -10.94 -8.17 2.95
CA LEU A 17 -10.56 -7.45 4.16
C LEU A 17 -9.45 -6.43 3.89
N ASN A 18 -8.48 -6.77 3.04
CA ASN A 18 -7.41 -5.86 2.67
C ASN A 18 -7.95 -4.65 1.90
N GLU A 19 -8.91 -4.84 0.99
CA GLU A 19 -9.59 -3.75 0.28
C GLU A 19 -10.29 -2.79 1.26
N VAL A 20 -11.02 -3.32 2.25
CA VAL A 20 -11.67 -2.51 3.30
C VAL A 20 -10.64 -1.75 4.13
N CYS A 21 -9.56 -2.41 4.55
CA CYS A 21 -8.48 -1.77 5.31
C CYS A 21 -7.83 -0.62 4.52
N TRP A 22 -7.61 -0.81 3.21
CA TRP A 22 -7.09 0.23 2.33
C TRP A 22 -8.03 1.42 2.23
N ALA A 23 -9.33 1.20 2.02
CA ALA A 23 -10.31 2.27 1.94
C ALA A 23 -10.41 3.07 3.25
N LEU A 24 -10.35 2.38 4.40
CA LEU A 24 -10.33 3.03 5.71
C LEU A 24 -9.05 3.85 5.91
N ARG A 25 -7.89 3.29 5.55
CA ARG A 25 -6.61 4.00 5.64
C ARG A 25 -6.59 5.22 4.75
N GLU A 26 -7.11 5.13 3.54
CA GLU A 26 -7.25 6.26 2.63
C GLU A 26 -8.14 7.35 3.24
N GLY A 27 -9.32 7.00 3.74
CA GLY A 27 -10.21 7.96 4.40
C GLY A 27 -9.54 8.66 5.57
N TYR A 28 -8.83 7.89 6.41
CA TYR A 28 -8.07 8.42 7.53
C TYR A 28 -6.96 9.40 7.10
N LEU A 29 -6.21 9.09 6.04
CA LEU A 29 -5.12 9.94 5.55
C LEU A 29 -5.60 11.25 4.89
N ARG A 30 -6.84 11.31 4.41
CA ARG A 30 -7.43 12.57 3.94
C ARG A 30 -7.59 13.57 5.09
N GLU A 31 -8.01 13.10 6.26
CA GLU A 31 -8.17 13.92 7.46
C GLU A 31 -6.85 14.11 8.22
N HIS A 32 -5.96 13.11 8.18
CA HIS A 32 -4.69 13.09 8.90
C HIS A 32 -3.51 12.85 7.94
N PRO A 33 -3.19 13.83 7.06
CA PRO A 33 -2.16 13.65 6.03
C PRO A 33 -0.76 13.44 6.61
N ASP A 34 -0.52 13.89 7.84
CA ASP A 34 0.79 13.80 8.51
C ASP A 34 0.91 12.56 9.42
N ALA A 35 -0.05 11.63 9.35
CA ALA A 35 0.03 10.39 10.10
C ALA A 35 1.30 9.60 9.78
N GLU A 36 1.81 8.87 10.76
CA GLU A 36 3.01 8.07 10.55
C GLU A 36 2.77 7.01 9.46
N PRO A 37 3.73 6.83 8.54
CA PRO A 37 3.69 5.73 7.60
C PRO A 37 3.79 4.37 8.29
N ASN A 38 3.02 3.40 7.81
CA ASN A 38 3.20 2.02 8.21
C ASN A 38 4.37 1.36 7.43
N VAL A 39 4.75 0.15 7.83
CA VAL A 39 5.86 -0.59 7.22
C VAL A 39 5.62 -0.88 5.73
N VAL A 40 4.41 -1.26 5.36
CA VAL A 40 4.05 -1.61 3.98
C VAL A 40 4.12 -0.39 3.07
N GLU A 41 3.57 0.74 3.50
CA GLU A 41 3.65 2.03 2.79
C GLU A 41 5.11 2.43 2.52
N ARG A 42 5.99 2.29 3.53
CA ARG A 42 7.43 2.57 3.39
C ARG A 42 8.10 1.66 2.36
N LEU A 43 7.85 0.35 2.44
CA LEU A 43 8.44 -0.64 1.53
C LEU A 43 8.02 -0.40 0.08
N TYR A 44 6.74 -0.09 -0.16
CA TYR A 44 6.27 0.17 -1.52
C TYR A 44 6.87 1.44 -2.12
N VAL A 45 7.02 2.51 -1.33
CA VAL A 45 7.70 3.72 -1.78
C VAL A 45 9.16 3.44 -2.11
N GLU A 46 9.87 2.66 -1.30
CA GLU A 46 11.27 2.31 -1.57
C GLU A 46 11.43 1.45 -2.82
N ALA A 47 10.50 0.52 -3.06
CA ALA A 47 10.46 -0.26 -4.29
C ALA A 47 10.22 0.65 -5.52
N ALA A 48 9.23 1.55 -5.46
CA ALA A 48 8.93 2.47 -6.55
C ALA A 48 10.12 3.39 -6.88
N LEU A 49 10.76 3.97 -5.87
CA LEU A 49 11.97 4.77 -6.05
C LEU A 49 13.11 3.96 -6.67
N THR A 50 13.31 2.73 -6.23
CA THR A 50 14.34 1.84 -6.78
C THR A 50 14.09 1.51 -8.25
N VAL A 51 12.84 1.24 -8.62
CA VAL A 51 12.45 0.98 -10.02
C VAL A 51 12.69 2.22 -10.86
N ARG A 52 12.26 3.39 -10.39
CA ARG A 52 12.49 4.67 -11.08
C ARG A 52 13.97 4.93 -11.32
N GLN A 53 14.81 4.75 -10.31
CA GLN A 53 16.25 4.94 -10.43
C GLN A 53 16.91 3.98 -11.43
N ARG A 54 16.45 2.72 -11.48
CA ARG A 54 17.06 1.69 -12.33
C ARG A 54 16.57 1.72 -13.77
N THR A 55 15.33 2.11 -14.00
CA THR A 55 14.65 1.95 -15.29
C THR A 55 14.18 3.27 -15.90
N GLY A 56 14.12 4.35 -15.11
CA GLY A 56 13.51 5.61 -15.50
C GLY A 56 11.98 5.59 -15.52
N ALA A 57 11.34 4.44 -15.24
CA ALA A 57 9.89 4.31 -15.21
C ALA A 57 9.31 4.81 -13.87
N ASP A 58 8.24 5.58 -13.93
CA ASP A 58 7.51 6.03 -12.75
C ASP A 58 6.36 5.08 -12.42
N GLU A 59 6.62 4.13 -11.51
CA GLU A 59 5.65 3.12 -11.06
C GLU A 59 4.87 3.53 -9.80
N THR A 60 4.64 4.84 -9.63
CA THR A 60 3.89 5.35 -8.47
C THR A 60 2.37 5.25 -8.63
N SER A 61 1.87 4.90 -9.82
CA SER A 61 0.44 4.77 -10.12
C SER A 61 -0.29 3.70 -9.30
N TYR A 62 0.44 2.68 -8.84
CA TYR A 62 -0.09 1.62 -7.96
C TYR A 62 -0.07 1.98 -6.48
N LEU A 63 0.61 3.07 -6.12
CA LEU A 63 0.66 3.54 -4.75
C LEU A 63 -0.64 4.30 -4.49
N GLY A 64 -1.51 3.73 -3.64
CA GLY A 64 -2.72 4.39 -3.18
C GLY A 64 -2.43 5.67 -2.41
N VAL A 65 -3.40 6.16 -1.61
CA VAL A 65 -3.17 7.37 -0.82
C VAL A 65 -2.09 7.13 0.24
N LEU A 66 -1.04 7.96 0.19
CA LEU A 66 0.11 7.89 1.07
C LEU A 66 0.16 9.08 2.05
N PRO A 67 0.76 8.89 3.25
CA PRO A 67 1.14 9.99 4.12
C PRO A 67 1.94 11.06 3.39
N ARG A 68 1.80 12.34 3.80
CA ARG A 68 2.46 13.50 3.19
C ARG A 68 3.98 13.30 3.10
N SER A 69 4.61 12.83 4.17
CA SER A 69 6.06 12.57 4.22
C SER A 69 6.53 11.61 3.12
N LEU A 70 5.73 10.58 2.81
CA LEU A 70 6.02 9.62 1.75
C LEU A 70 5.73 10.19 0.35
N ARG A 71 4.67 11.00 0.20
CA ARG A 71 4.40 11.71 -1.05
C ARG A 71 5.52 12.68 -1.42
N GLU A 72 6.01 13.44 -0.44
CA GLU A 72 7.15 14.34 -0.61
C GLU A 72 8.42 13.57 -0.99
N ARG A 73 8.68 12.44 -0.33
CA ARG A 73 9.81 11.56 -0.68
C ARG A 73 9.73 11.05 -2.12
N LEU A 74 8.54 10.70 -2.62
CA LEU A 74 8.35 10.32 -4.03
C LEU A 74 8.50 11.47 -5.01
N ALA A 75 8.15 12.70 -4.62
CA ALA A 75 8.28 13.87 -5.48
C ALA A 75 9.74 14.33 -5.65
N HIS A 76 10.60 14.04 -4.68
CA HIS A 76 11.98 14.53 -4.63
C HIS A 76 13.05 13.43 -4.72
N GLY A 77 12.66 12.16 -4.69
CA GLY A 77 13.54 10.98 -4.77
C GLY A 77 13.56 10.35 -6.16
#